data_AF-E2B5Z2-F1
#
_entry.id   AF-E2B5Z2-F1
#
_cell.length_a   1.000
_cell.length_b   1.000
_cell.length_c   1.000
_cell.angle_alpha   90.00
_cell.angle_beta   90.00
_cell.angle_gamma   90.00
#
_symmetry.space_group_name_H-M   'P 1'
#
loop_
_entity.id
_entity.type
_entity.pdbx_description
1 polymer ?
#
loop_
_entity_poly.entity_id
_entity_poly.type
_entity_poly.pdbx_seq_one_letter_code
_entity_poly.pdbx_strand_id
1 'polypeptide(L)'
;MAGGFLFTREDLNATYDNELLQQCNLNIILEKRTERESVLLLRKAQNVITRREVVYINNYEFSWIIKLKSVMEVVDETNSRITLVAEGDPESGVLGFVNCLRREPGGKTVRCVFIQDEHAPKFSLQAPFYMNHLLLDLPMNVRANFGVLTSICHYRLRNRYLCNAVMSLRR
;
A
#
# COMPACT_ATOMS: atom_id res chain seq x y z
N MET A 1 18.17 0.94 0.49
CA MET A 1 18.48 0.20 -0.76
C MET A 1 17.22 0.05 -1.58
N ALA A 2 17.26 0.35 -2.88
CA ALA A 2 16.13 0.19 -3.79
C ALA A 2 15.81 -1.30 -3.94
N GLY A 3 14.63 -1.73 -3.48
CA GLY A 3 14.16 -3.09 -3.68
C GLY A 3 13.70 -3.27 -5.12
N GLY A 4 14.16 -4.32 -5.78
CA GLY A 4 13.66 -4.73 -7.09
C GLY A 4 12.30 -5.44 -6.99
N PHE A 5 11.65 -5.58 -8.14
CA PHE A 5 10.45 -6.39 -8.32
C PHE A 5 10.74 -7.52 -9.29
N LEU A 6 10.10 -8.66 -9.07
CA LEU A 6 10.06 -9.77 -10.01
C LEU A 6 8.67 -9.81 -10.64
N PHE A 7 8.60 -9.76 -11.96
CA PHE A 7 7.36 -9.85 -12.71
C PHE A 7 7.33 -11.20 -13.43
N THR A 8 6.36 -12.04 -13.10
CA THR A 8 6.23 -13.36 -13.72
C THR A 8 4.87 -13.51 -14.39
N ARG A 9 4.87 -14.34 -15.43
CA ARG A 9 3.69 -14.69 -16.23
C ARG A 9 3.61 -16.20 -16.17
N GLU A 10 2.52 -16.69 -15.59
CA GLU A 10 2.30 -18.09 -15.29
C GLU A 10 1.04 -18.59 -16.00
N ASP A 11 1.00 -19.89 -16.30
CA ASP A 11 -0.21 -20.52 -16.81
C ASP A 11 -1.35 -20.47 -15.78
N LEU A 12 -2.61 -20.54 -16.22
CA LEU A 12 -3.78 -20.46 -15.35
C LEU A 12 -3.83 -21.54 -14.25
N ASN A 13 -3.24 -22.69 -14.53
CA ASN A 13 -3.20 -23.83 -13.60
C ASN A 13 -1.89 -23.88 -12.81
N ALA A 14 -0.96 -22.95 -13.06
CA ALA A 14 0.25 -22.86 -12.29
C ALA A 14 -0.10 -22.56 -10.84
N THR A 15 0.42 -23.39 -9.95
CA THR A 15 0.38 -23.14 -8.51
C THR A 15 1.77 -22.70 -8.10
N TYR A 16 1.85 -21.72 -7.22
CA TYR A 16 3.11 -21.29 -6.64
C TYR A 16 3.30 -21.95 -5.27
N ASP A 17 4.50 -22.43 -5.04
CA ASP A 17 4.87 -23.02 -3.76
C ASP A 17 5.13 -21.90 -2.74
N ASN A 18 4.21 -21.78 -1.78
CA ASN A 18 4.31 -20.80 -0.71
C ASN A 18 5.55 -21.03 0.17
N GLU A 19 6.03 -22.26 0.30
CA GLU A 19 7.23 -22.57 1.09
C GLU A 19 8.48 -22.06 0.37
N LEU A 20 8.58 -22.25 -0.95
CA LEU A 20 9.69 -21.70 -1.75
C LEU A 20 9.69 -20.17 -1.73
N LEU A 21 8.52 -19.53 -1.83
CA LEU A 21 8.40 -18.08 -1.72
C LEU A 21 8.88 -17.57 -0.36
N GLN A 22 8.51 -18.26 0.72
CA GLN A 22 8.97 -17.93 2.07
C GLN A 22 10.47 -18.15 2.24
N GLN A 23 11.02 -19.27 1.74
CA GLN A 23 12.46 -19.55 1.75
C GLN A 23 13.25 -18.48 0.99
N CYS A 24 12.72 -18.00 -0.13
CA CYS A 24 13.30 -16.91 -0.92
C CYS A 24 13.02 -15.52 -0.33
N ASN A 25 12.22 -15.44 0.74
CA ASN A 25 11.77 -14.20 1.36
C ASN A 25 11.09 -13.25 0.35
N LEU A 26 10.20 -13.81 -0.48
CA LEU A 26 9.43 -13.12 -1.52
C LEU A 26 7.95 -13.05 -1.13
N ASN A 27 7.38 -11.86 -1.27
CA ASN A 27 5.95 -11.62 -1.11
C ASN A 27 5.32 -11.36 -2.47
N ILE A 28 4.14 -11.94 -2.71
CA ILE A 28 3.28 -11.56 -3.83
C ILE A 28 2.59 -10.25 -3.45
N ILE A 29 2.81 -9.19 -4.23
CA ILE A 29 2.21 -7.87 -4.01
C ILE A 29 1.07 -7.56 -4.98
N LEU A 30 1.03 -8.27 -6.11
CA LEU A 30 -0.03 -8.19 -7.11
C LEU A 30 -0.20 -9.56 -7.75
N GLU A 31 -1.44 -9.99 -7.92
CA GLU A 31 -1.81 -11.14 -8.72
C GLU A 31 -2.95 -10.74 -9.64
N LYS A 32 -2.74 -10.78 -10.96
CA LYS A 32 -3.76 -10.45 -11.96
C LYS A 32 -4.01 -11.66 -12.84
N ARG A 33 -5.22 -12.20 -12.76
CA ARG A 33 -5.68 -13.29 -13.62
C ARG A 33 -6.40 -12.74 -14.86
N THR A 34 -6.11 -13.34 -16.00
CA THR A 34 -6.82 -13.11 -17.27
C THR A 34 -7.49 -14.42 -17.70
N GLU A 35 -8.10 -14.44 -18.89
CA GLU A 35 -8.65 -15.67 -19.48
C GLU A 35 -7.59 -16.67 -19.96
N ARG A 36 -6.31 -16.29 -20.01
CA ARG A 36 -5.24 -17.11 -20.61
C ARG A 36 -4.06 -17.38 -19.67
N GLU A 37 -3.82 -16.48 -18.73
CA GLU A 37 -2.65 -16.51 -17.86
C GLU A 37 -2.91 -15.79 -16.54
N SER A 38 -2.05 -16.08 -15.56
CA SER A 38 -1.90 -15.30 -14.35
C SER A 38 -0.60 -14.49 -14.42
N VAL A 39 -0.65 -13.27 -13.90
CA VAL A 39 0.50 -12.38 -13.82
C VAL A 39 0.75 -12.05 -12.36
N LEU A 40 1.96 -12.34 -11.89
CA LEU A 40 2.38 -12.09 -10.52
C LEU A 40 3.43 -10.99 -10.48
N LEU A 41 3.29 -10.10 -9.51
CA LEU A 41 4.34 -9.17 -9.12
C LEU A 41 4.81 -9.55 -7.73
N LEU A 42 6.09 -9.89 -7.62
CA LEU A 42 6.72 -10.29 -6.37
C LEU A 42 7.75 -9.26 -5.95
N ARG A 43 7.94 -9.14 -4.64
CA ARG A 43 8.93 -8.26 -4.02
C ARG A 43 9.57 -8.95 -2.83
N LYS A 44 10.86 -8.72 -2.62
CA LYS A 44 11.56 -9.19 -1.41
C LYS A 44 10.95 -8.56 -0.15
N ALA A 45 10.61 -9.40 0.83
CA ALA A 45 10.00 -8.96 2.09
C ALA A 45 10.94 -8.02 2.85
N GLN A 46 10.38 -6.94 3.40
CA GLN A 46 11.12 -5.90 4.10
C GLN A 46 11.14 -6.18 5.62
N ASN A 47 11.95 -7.14 6.03
CA ASN A 47 12.03 -7.58 7.44
C ASN A 47 12.79 -6.60 8.36
N VAL A 48 13.27 -5.48 7.81
CA VAL A 48 14.07 -4.48 8.54
C VAL A 48 13.18 -3.45 9.26
N ILE A 49 11.88 -3.40 8.95
CA ILE A 49 10.99 -2.36 9.50
C ILE A 49 10.54 -2.76 10.91
N THR A 50 11.17 -2.18 11.92
CA THR A 50 10.92 -2.44 13.34
C THR A 50 9.97 -1.42 13.97
N ARG A 51 9.97 -0.16 13.49
CA ARG A 51 9.17 0.93 14.04
C ARG A 51 8.12 1.41 13.04
N ARG A 52 6.87 1.53 13.50
CA ARG A 52 5.75 2.06 12.71
C ARG A 52 5.04 3.13 13.53
N GLU A 53 5.08 4.35 13.01
CA GLU A 53 4.36 5.49 13.60
C GLU A 53 3.06 5.71 12.85
N VAL A 54 1.95 5.93 13.58
CA VAL A 54 0.62 6.12 12.99
C VAL A 54 0.17 7.56 13.20
N VAL A 55 -0.22 8.19 12.10
CA VAL A 55 -0.79 9.54 12.08
C VAL A 55 -2.16 9.45 11.41
N TYR A 56 -3.21 9.70 12.18
CA TYR A 56 -4.56 9.81 11.64
C TYR A 56 -4.72 11.17 10.97
N ILE A 57 -5.22 11.17 9.75
CA ILE A 57 -5.51 12.36 8.97
C ILE A 57 -7.01 12.59 9.00
N ASN A 58 -7.39 13.85 9.13
CA ASN A 58 -8.76 14.28 8.97
C ASN A 58 -8.77 15.56 8.10
N ASN A 59 -9.86 15.81 7.37
CA ASN A 59 -10.01 16.98 6.51
C ASN A 59 -10.51 18.25 7.23
N TYR A 60 -10.95 18.14 8.49
CA TYR A 60 -11.60 19.23 9.22
C TYR A 60 -10.65 20.02 10.13
N GLU A 61 -9.55 19.40 10.55
CA GLU A 61 -8.66 19.86 11.62
C GLU A 61 -7.22 19.38 11.31
N PHE A 62 -6.27 20.33 11.25
CA PHE A 62 -4.94 20.06 10.69
C PHE A 62 -3.83 19.89 11.74
N SER A 63 -4.14 19.68 13.03
CA SER A 63 -3.14 19.42 14.09
C SER A 63 -2.23 18.23 13.77
N TRP A 64 -2.73 17.25 13.01
CA TRP A 64 -1.97 16.08 12.57
C TRP A 64 -0.73 16.47 11.75
N ILE A 65 -0.70 17.66 11.11
CA ILE A 65 0.48 18.17 10.41
C ILE A 65 1.63 18.43 11.38
N ILE A 66 1.34 18.97 12.57
CA ILE A 66 2.36 19.24 13.60
C ILE A 66 2.95 17.91 14.08
N LYS A 67 2.08 16.94 14.36
CA LYS A 67 2.50 15.57 14.72
C LYS A 67 3.36 14.97 13.60
N LEU A 68 2.90 15.05 12.35
CA LEU A 68 3.63 14.49 11.20
C LEU A 68 5.03 15.09 11.06
N LYS A 69 5.18 16.41 11.15
CA LYS A 69 6.49 17.07 11.11
C LYS A 69 7.44 16.53 12.17
N SER A 70 6.98 16.47 13.42
CA SER A 70 7.79 15.96 14.53
C SER A 70 8.23 14.50 14.33
N VAL A 71 7.37 13.66 13.75
CA VAL A 71 7.69 12.26 13.46
C VAL A 71 8.69 12.16 12.30
N MET A 72 8.53 12.99 11.26
CA MET A 72 9.42 13.00 10.10
C MET A 72 10.85 13.49 10.45
N GLU A 73 11.01 14.33 11.47
CA GLU A 73 12.33 14.77 11.93
C GLU A 73 13.14 13.65 12.60
N VAL A 74 12.45 12.69 13.26
CA VAL A 74 13.09 11.61 14.02
C VAL A 74 13.05 10.25 13.32
N VAL A 75 12.45 10.16 12.13
CA VAL A 75 12.27 8.89 11.44
C VAL A 75 13.59 8.40 10.84
N ASP A 76 13.95 7.15 11.16
CA ASP A 76 15.06 6.47 10.51
C ASP A 76 14.59 5.85 9.19
N GLU A 77 15.16 6.30 8.08
CA GLU A 77 14.77 5.82 6.74
C GLU A 77 14.95 4.31 6.54
N THR A 78 15.83 3.68 7.33
CA THR A 78 16.21 2.28 7.17
C THR A 78 15.20 1.32 7.80
N ASN A 79 14.76 1.59 9.04
CA ASN A 79 13.97 0.66 9.86
C ASN A 79 12.60 1.21 10.30
N SER A 80 12.31 2.48 9.99
CA SER A 80 11.08 3.14 10.43
C SER A 80 10.16 3.48 9.26
N ARG A 81 8.85 3.41 9.51
CA ARG A 81 7.81 3.85 8.57
C ARG A 81 6.77 4.70 9.26
N ILE A 82 6.28 5.70 8.55
CA ILE A 82 5.15 6.54 8.99
C ILE A 82 3.94 6.10 8.19
N THR A 83 2.87 5.69 8.87
CA THR A 83 1.61 5.30 8.23
C THR A 83 0.57 6.39 8.47
N LEU A 84 0.22 7.09 7.40
CA LEU A 84 -0.88 8.05 7.36
C LEU A 84 -2.20 7.29 7.16
N VAL A 85 -3.14 7.45 8.07
CA VAL A 85 -4.42 6.74 8.03
C VAL A 85 -5.53 7.74 7.80
N ALA A 86 -6.23 7.58 6.68
CA ALA A 86 -7.50 8.26 6.42
C ALA A 86 -8.61 7.23 6.51
N GLU A 87 -9.49 7.38 7.49
CA GLU A 87 -10.56 6.43 7.82
C GLU A 87 -11.86 7.21 8.01
N GLY A 88 -12.94 6.75 7.37
CA GLY A 88 -14.26 7.36 7.51
C GLY A 88 -14.42 8.70 6.78
N ASP A 89 -13.50 9.05 5.89
CA ASP A 89 -13.52 10.30 5.11
C ASP A 89 -13.23 10.00 3.63
N PRO A 90 -14.26 9.70 2.82
CA PRO A 90 -14.08 9.33 1.41
C PRO A 90 -13.54 10.47 0.55
N GLU A 91 -13.64 11.72 1.02
CA GLU A 91 -13.13 12.92 0.35
C GLU A 91 -11.68 13.25 0.76
N SER A 92 -11.03 12.38 1.53
CA SER A 92 -9.64 12.59 1.96
C SER A 92 -8.66 12.73 0.80
N GLY A 93 -7.92 13.83 0.81
CA GLY A 93 -6.82 14.10 -0.13
C GLY A 93 -5.53 13.32 0.15
N VAL A 94 -5.54 12.32 1.06
CA VAL A 94 -4.35 11.64 1.57
C VAL A 94 -3.45 11.07 0.46
N LEU A 95 -4.02 10.56 -0.64
CA LEU A 95 -3.24 10.00 -1.74
C LEU A 95 -2.43 11.08 -2.47
N GLY A 96 -3.06 12.23 -2.75
CA GLY A 96 -2.38 13.37 -3.34
C GLY A 96 -1.30 13.92 -2.41
N PHE A 97 -1.62 14.00 -1.12
CA PHE A 97 -0.69 14.46 -0.10
C PHE A 97 0.56 13.57 0.02
N VAL A 98 0.39 12.24 0.10
CA VAL A 98 1.52 11.29 0.11
C VAL A 98 2.33 11.35 -1.17
N ASN A 99 1.70 11.53 -2.34
CA ASN A 99 2.43 11.71 -3.60
C ASN A 99 3.34 12.94 -3.57
N CYS A 100 2.91 14.05 -2.97
CA CYS A 100 3.76 15.21 -2.75
C CYS A 100 4.90 14.89 -1.77
N LEU A 101 4.58 14.36 -0.58
CA LEU A 101 5.58 14.07 0.45
C LEU A 101 6.68 13.12 -0.03
N ARG A 102 6.35 12.14 -0.88
CA ARG A 102 7.34 11.20 -1.44
C ARG A 102 8.42 11.87 -2.29
N ARG A 103 8.23 13.12 -2.71
CA ARG A 103 9.21 13.93 -3.43
C ARG A 103 10.07 14.79 -2.48
N GLU A 104 9.82 14.74 -1.18
CA GLU A 104 10.54 15.47 -0.14
C GLU A 104 11.55 14.56 0.60
N PRO A 105 12.54 15.13 1.31
CA PRO A 105 13.44 14.38 2.19
C PRO A 105 12.65 13.61 3.26
N GLY A 106 13.05 12.36 3.58
CA GLY A 106 12.30 11.50 4.51
C GLY A 106 10.97 10.96 3.96
N GLY A 107 10.47 11.49 2.84
CA GLY A 107 9.20 11.09 2.21
C GLY A 107 9.12 9.62 1.80
N LYS A 108 10.27 8.97 1.57
CA LYS A 108 10.35 7.54 1.27
C LYS A 108 9.93 6.65 2.43
N THR A 109 9.83 7.18 3.65
CA THR A 109 9.36 6.45 4.84
C THR A 109 7.84 6.48 4.99
N VAL A 110 7.16 7.38 4.27
CA VAL A 110 5.73 7.63 4.38
C VAL A 110 4.95 6.60 3.56
N ARG A 111 3.94 6.02 4.20
CA ARG A 111 2.94 5.09 3.66
C ARG A 111 1.57 5.66 3.97
N CYS A 112 0.55 5.35 3.17
CA CYS A 112 -0.83 5.59 3.57
C CYS A 112 -1.71 4.36 3.54
N VAL A 113 -2.70 4.37 4.41
CA VAL A 113 -3.85 3.49 4.41
C VAL A 113 -5.09 4.36 4.30
N PHE A 114 -5.79 4.23 3.19
CA PHE A 114 -7.00 4.98 2.90
C PHE A 114 -8.20 4.03 2.92
N ILE A 115 -9.07 4.16 3.91
CA ILE A 115 -10.23 3.30 4.14
C ILE A 115 -11.48 4.08 3.75
N GLN A 116 -12.04 3.75 2.59
CA GLN A 116 -13.29 4.32 2.07
C GLN A 116 -14.51 3.44 2.39
N ASP A 117 -14.29 2.14 2.62
CA ASP A 117 -15.32 1.17 3.00
C ASP A 117 -15.87 1.49 4.40
N GLU A 118 -17.13 1.95 4.48
CA GLU A 118 -17.81 2.26 5.76
C GLU A 118 -17.97 1.02 6.65
N HIS A 119 -17.99 -0.17 6.06
CA HIS A 119 -18.12 -1.44 6.79
C HIS A 119 -16.77 -2.07 7.15
N ALA A 120 -15.66 -1.40 6.87
CA ALA A 120 -14.34 -1.89 7.25
C ALA A 120 -14.15 -1.90 8.78
N PRO A 121 -13.47 -2.92 9.33
CA PRO A 121 -12.94 -2.84 10.68
C PRO A 121 -11.98 -1.65 10.79
N LYS A 122 -12.01 -1.01 11.95
CA LYS A 122 -11.13 0.11 12.26
C LYS A 122 -9.66 -0.25 12.05
N PHE A 123 -8.89 0.71 11.56
CA PHE A 123 -7.46 0.55 11.40
C PHE A 123 -6.79 0.19 12.74
N SER A 124 -5.92 -0.81 12.70
CA SER A 124 -5.15 -1.24 13.86
C SER A 124 -3.89 -1.96 13.39
N LEU A 125 -2.75 -1.66 14.02
CA LEU A 125 -1.49 -2.38 13.79
C LEU A 125 -1.52 -3.80 14.37
N GLN A 126 -2.42 -4.05 15.32
CA GLN A 126 -2.60 -5.37 15.93
C GLN A 126 -3.48 -6.29 15.07
N ALA A 127 -4.30 -5.71 14.17
CA ALA A 127 -5.12 -6.48 13.26
C ALA A 127 -4.25 -7.15 12.17
N PRO A 128 -4.24 -8.50 12.07
CA PRO A 128 -3.40 -9.21 11.09
C PRO A 128 -3.65 -8.77 9.65
N PHE A 129 -4.89 -8.42 9.34
CA PHE A 129 -5.28 -7.95 8.01
C PHE A 129 -4.48 -6.72 7.55
N TYR A 130 -4.43 -5.67 8.37
CA TYR A 130 -3.68 -4.46 8.03
C TYR A 130 -2.18 -4.70 8.14
N MET A 131 -1.73 -5.44 9.17
CA MET A 131 -0.32 -5.69 9.40
C MET A 131 0.33 -6.48 8.26
N ASN A 132 -0.32 -7.54 7.77
CA ASN A 132 0.15 -8.31 6.62
C ASN A 132 0.35 -7.45 5.38
N HIS A 133 -0.53 -6.48 5.16
CA HIS A 133 -0.41 -5.55 4.04
C HIS A 133 0.71 -4.51 4.24
N LEU A 134 0.85 -3.98 5.46
CA LEU A 134 1.93 -3.03 5.79
C LEU A 134 3.33 -3.68 5.71
N LEU A 135 3.44 -5.00 5.87
CA LEU A 135 4.67 -5.75 5.65
C LEU A 135 5.11 -5.81 4.17
N LEU A 136 4.18 -5.58 3.23
CA LEU A 136 4.52 -5.44 1.80
C LEU A 136 5.25 -4.12 1.49
N ASP A 137 5.26 -3.19 2.44
CA ASP A 137 5.93 -1.88 2.35
C ASP A 137 5.51 -1.09 1.09
N LEU A 138 4.22 -1.15 0.73
CA LEU A 138 3.64 -0.45 -0.40
C LEU A 138 3.26 0.98 -0.01
N PRO A 139 3.60 1.99 -0.84
CA PRO A 139 3.43 3.40 -0.49
C PRO A 139 1.97 3.83 -0.33
N MET A 140 1.06 3.23 -1.10
CA MET A 140 -0.35 3.61 -1.15
C MET A 140 -1.21 2.37 -1.06
N ASN A 141 -2.04 2.31 -0.01
CA ASN A 141 -2.91 1.20 0.28
C ASN A 141 -4.33 1.73 0.46
N VAL A 142 -5.24 1.31 -0.41
CA VAL A 142 -6.62 1.79 -0.49
C VAL A 142 -7.55 0.62 -0.28
N ARG A 143 -8.45 0.76 0.68
CA ARG A 143 -9.55 -0.16 0.94
C ARG A 143 -10.85 0.51 0.50
N ALA A 144 -11.29 0.20 -0.71
CA ALA A 144 -12.50 0.78 -1.27
C ALA A 144 -13.75 -0.05 -0.97
N ASN A 145 -13.87 -1.23 -1.60
CA ASN A 145 -15.01 -2.16 -1.46
C ASN A 145 -14.49 -3.60 -1.51
N PHE A 146 -15.28 -4.55 -1.00
CA PHE A 146 -15.00 -6.00 -1.04
C PHE A 146 -13.79 -6.47 -0.21
N GLY A 147 -13.35 -5.67 0.77
CA GLY A 147 -12.38 -6.10 1.78
C GLY A 147 -10.95 -6.35 1.28
N VAL A 148 -10.57 -5.84 0.10
CA VAL A 148 -9.20 -5.95 -0.44
C VAL A 148 -8.49 -4.60 -0.36
N LEU A 149 -7.27 -4.57 0.18
CA LEU A 149 -6.39 -3.41 0.01
C LEU A 149 -5.67 -3.47 -1.33
N THR A 150 -5.67 -2.35 -2.04
CA THR A 150 -5.05 -2.20 -3.36
C THR A 150 -4.45 -0.82 -3.56
N SER A 151 -3.81 -0.57 -4.69
CA SER A 151 -3.34 0.77 -5.08
C SER A 151 -4.23 1.34 -6.19
N ILE A 152 -4.19 2.66 -6.34
CA ILE A 152 -4.81 3.34 -7.49
C ILE A 152 -3.83 3.31 -8.66
N CYS A 153 -4.32 2.92 -9.83
CA CYS A 153 -3.55 2.95 -11.07
C CYS A 153 -4.28 3.78 -12.12
N HIS A 154 -3.49 4.49 -12.94
CA HIS A 154 -4.01 5.18 -14.12
C HIS A 154 -4.10 4.19 -15.28
N TYR A 155 -5.26 4.13 -15.91
CA TYR A 155 -5.46 3.37 -17.14
C TYR A 155 -5.58 4.30 -18.34
N ARG A 156 -4.95 3.91 -19.45
CA ARG A 156 -5.09 4.59 -20.74
C ARG A 156 -6.47 4.28 -21.31
N LEU A 157 -7.33 5.29 -21.43
CA LEU A 157 -8.59 5.15 -22.16
C LEU A 157 -8.31 5.19 -23.66
N ARG A 158 -9.10 4.42 -24.43
CA ARG A 158 -9.02 4.35 -25.91
C ARG A 158 -9.06 5.73 -26.58
N ASN A 159 -9.69 6.71 -25.94
CA ASN A 159 -9.86 8.09 -26.41
C ASN A 159 -8.88 9.12 -25.81
N ARG A 160 -7.70 8.72 -25.30
CA ARG A 160 -6.66 9.60 -24.70
C ARG A 160 -7.02 10.30 -23.38
N TYR A 161 -8.00 9.79 -22.63
CA TYR A 161 -8.27 10.25 -21.26
C TYR A 161 -7.65 9.28 -20.23
N LEU A 162 -7.32 9.77 -19.04
CA LEU A 162 -6.88 8.96 -17.90
C LEU A 162 -8.04 8.82 -16.92
N CYS A 163 -8.26 7.60 -16.41
CA CYS A 163 -9.21 7.36 -15.31
C CYS A 163 -8.48 6.66 -14.16
N ASN A 164 -8.83 7.03 -12.93
CA ASN A 164 -8.40 6.37 -11.71
C ASN A 164 -9.25 5.12 -11.51
N ALA A 165 -8.63 3.95 -11.48
CA ALA A 165 -9.32 2.72 -11.10
C ALA A 165 -8.64 2.12 -9.86
N VAL A 166 -9.48 1.69 -8.92
CA VAL A 166 -9.10 0.86 -7.79
C VAL A 166 -8.92 -0.56 -8.33
N MET A 167 -7.70 -1.11 -8.29
CA MET A 167 -7.46 -2.43 -8.86
C MET A 167 -7.91 -3.51 -7.86
N SER A 168 -9.19 -3.89 -7.87
CA SER A 168 -9.65 -5.04 -7.08
C SER A 168 -9.13 -6.34 -7.70
N LEU A 169 -8.38 -7.10 -6.90
CA LEU A 169 -7.85 -8.41 -7.23
C LEU A 169 -8.60 -9.47 -6.43
N ARG A 170 -9.78 -9.85 -6.93
CA ARG A 170 -10.42 -11.15 -6.67
C ARG A 170 -11.62 -11.30 -7.61
N ARG A 171 -11.46 -12.16 -8.62
CA ARG A 171 -12.50 -13.01 -9.18
C ARG A 171 -11.87 -14.34 -9.51
#